data_AF-A0A0F9KT04-F1
#
_entry.id   AF-A0A0F9KT04-F1
#
_cell.length_a   1.000
_cell.length_b   1.000
_cell.length_c   1.000
_cell.angle_alpha   90.00
_cell.angle_beta   90.00
_cell.angle_gamma   90.00
#
_symmetry.space_group_name_H-M   'P 1'
#
loop_
_entity.id
_entity.type
_entity.pdbx_description
1 polymer ?
#
loop_
_entity_poly.entity_id
_entity_poly.type
_entity_poly.pdbx_seq_one_letter_code
_entity_poly.pdbx_strand_id
1 'polypeptide(L)'
;MFLTSTEIKISKDLENGIEFSCQMCGKCCTGLNDGEVYLYHEDIIRLAAILNLNGKSGLRKFAKNYVKIIADSFFWKEPGAERSKTYKFKTLGFKFTGEDEHCHFLKDNSCSVHNARPFQCRSFPFWQMMVSSRKNIENYKKKCKGLQLLKGKFYSKEEILNWARAEYEIEKKYFLKIKRNKFNILKVYPFLTSDMVSEP
;
A
#
# COMPACT_ATOMS: atom_id res chain seq x y z
N MET A 1 -8.70 3.69 -16.32
CA MET A 1 -7.84 4.63 -17.08
C MET A 1 -6.58 4.82 -16.24
N PHE A 2 -5.55 4.00 -16.46
CA PHE A 2 -4.34 4.02 -15.64
C PHE A 2 -3.19 4.47 -16.55
N LEU A 3 -2.63 5.63 -16.21
CA LEU A 3 -1.69 6.39 -17.00
C LEU A 3 -0.31 5.71 -16.97
N THR A 4 0.25 5.43 -18.15
CA THR A 4 1.69 5.13 -18.34
C THR A 4 2.56 6.39 -18.24
N SER A 5 1.96 7.57 -18.04
CA SER A 5 2.72 8.81 -17.90
C SER A 5 3.13 9.01 -16.45
N THR A 6 4.39 9.41 -16.25
CA THR A 6 4.93 9.98 -15.01
C THR A 6 4.19 11.25 -14.55
N GLU A 7 3.24 11.72 -15.35
CA GLU A 7 2.46 12.92 -15.14
C GLU A 7 1.15 12.55 -14.42
N ILE A 8 1.20 12.64 -13.09
CA ILE A 8 0.02 12.46 -12.23
C ILE A 8 -0.81 13.72 -12.29
N LYS A 9 -2.02 13.63 -12.86
CA LYS A 9 -2.99 14.72 -12.82
C LYS A 9 -3.45 14.93 -11.38
N ILE A 10 -3.25 16.11 -10.82
CA ILE A 10 -3.76 16.46 -9.48
C ILE A 10 -5.21 16.96 -9.57
N SER A 11 -6.04 16.58 -8.61
CA SER A 11 -7.41 17.10 -8.47
C SER A 11 -7.40 18.53 -7.93
N LYS A 12 -8.39 19.33 -8.34
CA LYS A 12 -8.55 20.72 -7.91
C LYS A 12 -8.51 20.92 -6.39
N ASP A 13 -9.06 19.99 -5.62
CA ASP A 13 -9.10 20.09 -4.14
C ASP A 13 -7.72 19.98 -3.48
N LEU A 14 -6.68 19.54 -4.21
CA LEU A 14 -5.31 19.39 -3.72
C LEU A 14 -4.32 20.37 -4.37
N GLU A 15 -4.76 21.21 -5.32
CA GLU A 15 -3.89 22.11 -6.06
C GLU A 15 -3.16 23.12 -5.17
N ASN A 16 -3.79 23.54 -4.08
CA ASN A 16 -3.24 24.48 -3.11
C ASN A 16 -2.59 23.79 -1.90
N GLY A 17 -2.45 22.45 -1.94
CA GLY A 17 -2.06 21.67 -0.77
C GLY A 17 -3.19 21.48 0.23
N ILE A 18 -2.96 20.65 1.25
CA ILE A 18 -3.91 20.40 2.34
C ILE A 18 -3.20 20.20 3.67
N GLU A 19 -3.89 20.49 4.77
CA GLU A 19 -3.52 19.99 6.08
C GLU A 19 -4.08 18.59 6.31
N PHE A 20 -3.24 17.69 6.81
CA PHE A 20 -3.67 16.35 7.17
C PHE A 20 -2.82 15.75 8.27
N SER A 21 -3.46 15.01 9.17
CA SER A 21 -2.79 14.07 10.06
C SER A 21 -3.74 12.93 10.39
N CYS A 22 -3.18 11.71 10.48
CA CYS A 22 -3.94 10.56 10.94
C CYS A 22 -4.42 10.81 12.37
N GLN A 23 -5.73 10.70 12.60
CA GLN A 23 -6.33 10.95 13.92
C GLN A 23 -6.31 9.71 14.83
N MET A 24 -5.56 8.67 14.45
CA MET A 24 -5.41 7.40 15.18
C MET A 24 -6.74 6.80 15.67
N CYS A 25 -7.79 6.94 14.85
CA CYS A 25 -9.16 6.59 15.24
C CYS A 25 -9.57 5.13 14.96
N GLY A 26 -8.63 4.28 14.53
CA GLY A 26 -8.88 2.87 14.22
C GLY A 26 -9.71 2.57 12.96
N LYS A 27 -10.48 3.54 12.42
CA LYS A 27 -11.43 3.28 11.32
C LYS A 27 -10.82 2.65 10.06
N CYS A 28 -9.62 3.06 9.62
CA CYS A 28 -8.97 2.46 8.45
C CYS A 28 -8.23 1.15 8.78
N CYS A 29 -8.17 0.78 10.07
CA CYS A 29 -7.58 -0.46 10.54
C CYS A 29 -8.63 -1.55 10.80
N THR A 30 -9.92 -1.28 10.60
CA THR A 30 -11.03 -2.21 10.82
C THR A 30 -11.92 -2.27 9.58
N GLY A 31 -12.32 -3.47 9.17
CA GLY A 31 -13.17 -3.72 8.02
C GLY A 31 -12.45 -3.45 6.69
N LEU A 32 -12.33 -4.47 5.84
CA LEU A 32 -11.76 -4.35 4.47
C LEU A 32 -12.70 -3.61 3.50
N ASN A 33 -13.28 -2.49 3.92
CA ASN A 33 -14.29 -1.78 3.14
C ASN A 33 -13.72 -1.03 1.92
N ASP A 34 -12.40 -0.79 1.89
CA ASP A 34 -11.76 0.09 0.90
C ASP A 34 -10.56 -0.57 0.19
N GLY A 35 -10.40 -1.89 0.30
CA GLY A 35 -9.42 -2.68 -0.47
C GLY A 35 -8.25 -3.23 0.35
N GLU A 36 -7.18 -3.61 -0.35
CA GLU A 36 -6.01 -4.27 0.22
C GLU A 36 -4.98 -3.26 0.76
N VAL A 37 -4.25 -3.67 1.80
CA VAL A 37 -3.03 -2.97 2.24
C VAL A 37 -1.81 -3.72 1.75
N TYR A 38 -1.21 -3.25 0.66
CA TYR A 38 -0.03 -3.82 0.03
C TYR A 38 1.20 -3.73 0.93
N LEU A 39 2.01 -4.78 0.89
CA LEU A 39 3.27 -4.91 1.60
C LEU A 39 4.41 -5.16 0.64
N TYR A 40 5.36 -4.24 0.60
CA TYR A 40 6.61 -4.44 -0.14
C TYR A 40 7.74 -4.83 0.80
N HIS A 41 8.87 -5.25 0.22
CA HIS A 41 10.02 -5.76 0.96
C HIS A 41 10.43 -4.86 2.14
N GLU A 42 10.52 -3.55 1.91
CA GLU A 42 10.94 -2.57 2.93
C GLU A 42 9.90 -2.41 4.05
N ASP A 43 8.60 -2.58 3.76
CA ASP A 43 7.57 -2.59 4.80
C ASP A 43 7.71 -3.83 5.68
N ILE A 44 7.91 -5.00 5.07
CA ILE A 44 8.06 -6.27 5.77
C ILE A 44 9.28 -6.25 6.69
N ILE A 45 10.44 -5.81 6.20
CA ILE A 45 11.66 -5.72 7.01
C ILE A 45 11.43 -4.82 8.23
N ARG A 46 10.85 -3.64 8.02
CA ARG A 46 10.63 -2.64 9.08
C ARG A 46 9.63 -3.10 10.14
N LEU A 47 8.52 -3.71 9.71
CA LEU A 47 7.51 -4.25 10.62
C LEU A 47 8.04 -5.46 11.38
N ALA A 48 8.75 -6.38 10.70
CA ALA A 48 9.35 -7.54 11.34
C ALA A 48 10.40 -7.13 12.39
N ALA A 49 11.21 -6.09 12.12
CA ALA A 49 12.21 -5.59 13.05
C ALA A 49 11.59 -5.10 14.37
N ILE A 50 10.46 -4.37 14.32
CA ILE A 50 9.77 -3.88 15.54
C ILE A 50 9.13 -5.01 16.35
N LEU A 51 8.81 -6.12 15.70
CA LEU A 51 8.35 -7.33 16.36
C LEU A 51 9.51 -8.23 16.84
N ASN A 52 10.76 -7.78 16.71
CA ASN A 52 11.96 -8.57 16.95
C ASN A 52 12.02 -9.88 16.13
N LEU A 53 11.38 -9.89 14.96
CA LEU A 53 11.36 -11.00 14.01
C LEU A 53 12.43 -10.82 12.94
N ASN A 54 13.69 -10.81 13.38
CA ASN A 54 14.84 -10.57 12.51
C ASN A 54 15.33 -11.85 11.79
N GLY A 55 16.08 -11.66 10.70
CA GLY A 55 16.68 -12.74 9.93
C GLY A 55 15.68 -13.62 9.17
N LYS A 56 16.18 -14.68 8.53
CA LYS A 56 15.37 -15.53 7.64
C LYS A 56 14.21 -16.22 8.36
N SER A 57 14.44 -16.75 9.56
CA SER A 57 13.41 -17.41 10.36
C SER A 57 12.36 -16.42 10.88
N GLY A 58 12.79 -15.24 11.34
CA GLY A 58 11.91 -14.17 11.76
C GLY A 58 11.01 -13.68 10.64
N LEU A 59 11.57 -13.42 9.45
CA LEU A 59 10.80 -13.01 8.28
C LEU A 59 9.80 -14.07 7.83
N ARG A 60 10.16 -15.36 7.91
CA ARG A 60 9.21 -16.45 7.64
C ARG A 60 8.06 -16.45 8.64
N LYS A 61 8.36 -16.30 9.94
CA LYS A 61 7.32 -16.21 11.00
C LYS A 61 6.44 -14.97 10.80
N PHE A 62 7.02 -13.84 10.42
CA PHE A 62 6.28 -12.64 10.08
C PHE A 62 5.32 -12.89 8.92
N ALA A 63 5.84 -13.41 7.81
CA ALA A 63 5.03 -13.67 6.63
C ALA A 63 3.88 -14.64 6.93
N LYS A 64 4.12 -15.70 7.70
CA LYS A 64 3.09 -16.68 8.07
C LYS A 64 1.94 -16.06 8.88
N ASN A 65 2.26 -15.13 9.76
CA ASN A 65 1.29 -14.59 10.71
C ASN A 65 0.59 -13.32 10.22
N TYR A 66 1.26 -12.48 9.44
CA TYR A 66 0.80 -11.11 9.15
C TYR A 66 0.60 -10.82 7.67
N VAL A 67 0.95 -11.75 6.77
CA VAL A 67 0.91 -11.53 5.32
C VAL A 67 -0.03 -12.51 4.66
N LYS A 68 -0.76 -12.04 3.65
CA LYS A 68 -1.51 -12.87 2.70
C LYS A 68 -1.02 -12.63 1.28
N ILE A 69 -1.22 -13.62 0.42
CA ILE A 69 -0.97 -13.50 -1.01
C ILE A 69 -2.20 -12.86 -1.65
N ILE A 70 -1.98 -11.86 -2.48
CA ILE A 70 -3.05 -11.19 -3.22
C ILE A 70 -2.71 -11.15 -4.72
N ALA A 71 -3.75 -11.18 -5.54
CA ALA A 71 -3.62 -10.95 -6.98
C ALA A 71 -3.63 -9.45 -7.26
N ASP A 72 -2.76 -9.01 -8.15
CA ASP A 72 -2.64 -7.62 -8.57
C ASP A 72 -2.31 -7.53 -10.06
N SER A 73 -2.40 -6.33 -10.61
CA SER A 73 -2.07 -6.07 -12.00
C SER A 73 -1.39 -4.74 -12.22
N PHE A 74 -0.47 -4.70 -13.19
CA PHE A 74 0.25 -3.48 -13.55
C PHE A 74 0.20 -3.23 -15.06
N PHE A 75 -0.14 -2.01 -15.44
CA PHE A 75 -0.20 -1.58 -16.84
C PHE A 75 1.17 -1.04 -17.27
N TRP A 76 1.79 -1.69 -18.25
CA TRP A 76 3.17 -1.41 -18.64
C TRP A 76 3.36 -1.45 -20.15
N LYS A 77 4.16 -0.50 -20.65
CA LYS A 77 4.63 -0.46 -22.04
C LYS A 77 6.10 -0.84 -22.06
N GLU A 78 6.45 -1.91 -22.76
CA GLU A 78 7.86 -2.26 -22.93
C GLU A 78 8.60 -1.22 -23.76
N PRO A 79 9.91 -1.00 -23.50
CA PRO A 79 10.76 -0.26 -24.42
C PRO A 79 10.66 -0.84 -25.83
N GLY A 80 10.32 0.01 -26.81
CA GLY A 80 10.16 -0.40 -28.21
C GLY A 80 8.85 -1.12 -28.56
N ALA A 81 7.95 -1.38 -27.59
CA ALA A 81 6.64 -1.95 -27.92
C ALA A 81 5.70 -0.90 -28.53
N GLU A 82 4.90 -1.31 -29.51
CA GLU A 82 3.85 -0.46 -30.10
C GLU A 82 2.75 -0.13 -29.07
N ARG A 83 2.34 -1.14 -28.30
CA ARG A 83 1.23 -1.07 -27.35
C ARG A 83 1.62 -1.47 -25.93
N SER A 84 0.95 -0.84 -24.97
CA SER A 84 0.98 -1.22 -23.56
C SER A 84 0.16 -2.49 -23.30
N LYS A 85 0.46 -3.20 -22.21
CA LYS A 85 -0.26 -4.40 -21.76
C LYS A 85 -0.49 -4.38 -20.26
N THR A 86 -1.52 -5.07 -19.81
CA THR A 86 -1.75 -5.34 -18.38
C THR A 86 -1.16 -6.68 -18.00
N TYR A 87 -0.29 -6.70 -17.00
CA TYR A 87 0.33 -7.90 -16.45
C TYR A 87 -0.33 -8.24 -15.12
N LYS A 88 -0.80 -9.48 -14.96
CA LYS A 88 -1.32 -9.99 -13.69
C LYS A 88 -0.21 -10.74 -12.94
N PHE A 89 -0.13 -10.57 -11.62
CA PHE A 89 0.86 -11.24 -10.79
C PHE A 89 0.38 -11.37 -9.35
N LYS A 90 1.09 -12.21 -8.57
CA LYS A 90 0.90 -12.31 -7.12
C LYS A 90 1.78 -11.28 -6.41
N THR A 91 1.27 -10.68 -5.36
CA THR A 91 2.00 -9.80 -4.43
C THR A 91 1.57 -10.08 -2.99
N LEU A 92 2.08 -9.29 -2.05
CA LEU A 92 1.82 -9.44 -0.61
C LEU A 92 0.90 -8.32 -0.13
N GLY A 93 -0.12 -8.70 0.62
CA GLY A 93 -0.99 -7.81 1.37
C GLY A 93 -0.92 -8.12 2.85
N PHE A 94 -1.32 -7.17 3.69
CA PHE A 94 -1.56 -7.46 5.09
C PHE A 94 -2.67 -8.48 5.27
N LYS A 95 -2.43 -9.45 6.14
CA LYS A 95 -3.49 -10.32 6.65
C LYS A 95 -4.25 -9.55 7.72
N PHE A 96 -5.57 -9.50 7.59
CA PHE A 96 -6.48 -9.01 8.63
C PHE A 96 -7.05 -10.21 9.39
N THR A 97 -7.55 -9.97 10.60
CA THR A 97 -7.99 -11.03 11.53
C THR A 97 -9.26 -10.61 12.28
N GLY A 98 -9.85 -11.54 13.02
CA GLY A 98 -11.14 -11.34 13.67
C GLY A 98 -12.32 -11.38 12.69
N GLU A 99 -13.53 -11.40 13.25
CA GLU A 99 -14.79 -11.37 12.47
C GLU A 99 -15.05 -10.01 11.83
N ASP A 100 -14.52 -8.94 12.43
CA ASP A 100 -14.61 -7.55 11.96
C ASP A 100 -13.47 -7.17 10.99
N GLU A 101 -12.64 -8.15 10.59
CA GLU A 101 -11.49 -7.97 9.71
C GLU A 101 -10.63 -6.77 10.11
N HIS A 102 -10.06 -6.79 11.31
CA HIS A 102 -9.16 -5.76 11.81
C HIS A 102 -7.68 -6.09 11.59
N CYS A 103 -6.87 -5.04 11.52
CA CYS A 103 -5.42 -5.11 11.41
C CYS A 103 -4.82 -5.67 12.71
N HIS A 104 -3.87 -6.60 12.62
CA HIS A 104 -3.18 -7.18 13.79
C HIS A 104 -2.53 -6.17 14.75
N PHE A 105 -2.31 -4.93 14.29
CA PHE A 105 -1.70 -3.86 15.09
C PHE A 105 -2.70 -2.82 15.58
N LEU A 106 -3.99 -3.07 15.47
CA LEU A 106 -5.02 -2.26 16.13
C LEU A 106 -5.13 -2.70 17.59
N LYS A 107 -4.76 -1.80 18.52
CA LYS A 107 -4.87 -2.00 19.96
C LYS A 107 -5.57 -0.80 20.56
N ASP A 108 -6.61 -1.02 21.37
CA ASP A 108 -7.39 0.05 22.02
C ASP A 108 -7.84 1.14 21.03
N ASN A 109 -8.33 0.73 19.85
CA ASN A 109 -8.71 1.59 18.72
C ASN A 109 -7.59 2.46 18.12
N SER A 110 -6.33 2.13 18.40
CA SER A 110 -5.16 2.86 17.92
C SER A 110 -4.11 1.94 17.27
N CYS A 111 -3.33 2.48 16.33
CA CYS A 111 -2.29 1.73 15.63
C CYS A 111 -1.04 1.60 16.52
N SER A 112 -0.74 0.39 16.99
CA SER A 112 0.40 0.12 17.88
C SER A 112 1.76 0.22 17.18
N VAL A 113 1.79 0.26 15.84
CA VAL A 113 3.00 0.39 15.02
C VAL A 113 2.98 1.67 14.19
N HIS A 114 2.36 2.75 14.69
CA HIS A 114 2.13 3.98 13.93
C HIS A 114 3.40 4.46 13.19
N ASN A 115 4.55 4.56 13.86
CA ASN A 115 5.79 5.02 13.22
C ASN A 115 6.37 4.05 12.17
N ALA A 116 5.89 2.81 12.16
CA ALA A 116 6.32 1.73 11.27
C ALA A 116 5.26 1.23 10.29
N ARG A 117 4.15 1.96 10.17
CA ARG A 117 3.09 1.70 9.18
C ARG A 117 3.66 1.47 7.79
N PRO A 118 3.10 0.54 6.98
CA PRO A 118 3.55 0.30 5.61
C PRO A 118 3.45 1.57 4.77
N PHE A 119 4.11 1.61 3.61
CA PHE A 119 4.09 2.78 2.72
C PHE A 119 2.66 3.27 2.44
N GLN A 120 1.74 2.39 2.02
CA GLN A 120 0.36 2.76 1.70
C GLN A 120 -0.38 3.42 2.88
N CYS A 121 -0.19 2.93 4.11
CA CYS A 121 -0.79 3.55 5.30
C CYS A 121 -0.12 4.88 5.72
N ARG A 122 1.09 5.16 5.25
CA ARG A 122 1.78 6.45 5.48
C ARG A 122 1.45 7.48 4.40
N SER A 123 1.28 7.01 3.16
CA SER A 123 1.00 7.86 2.01
C SER A 123 -0.46 8.33 1.95
N PHE A 124 -1.40 7.69 2.64
CA PHE A 124 -2.78 8.18 2.74
C PHE A 124 -2.82 9.63 3.25
N PRO A 125 -3.58 10.55 2.61
CA PRO A 125 -4.58 10.34 1.56
C PRO A 125 -4.05 10.56 0.12
N PHE A 126 -2.75 10.46 -0.09
CA PHE A 126 -2.06 10.85 -1.32
C PHE A 126 -1.77 9.67 -2.26
N TRP A 127 -2.60 8.64 -2.25
CA TRP A 127 -2.57 7.58 -3.26
C TRP A 127 -2.90 8.15 -4.64
N GLN A 128 -2.31 7.63 -5.72
CA GLN A 128 -2.52 8.13 -7.08
C GLN A 128 -4.00 8.23 -7.44
N MET A 129 -4.78 7.20 -7.07
CA MET A 129 -6.22 7.15 -7.31
C MET A 129 -6.99 8.24 -6.56
N MET A 130 -6.52 8.67 -5.40
CA MET A 130 -7.13 9.77 -4.64
C MET A 130 -6.67 11.11 -5.18
N VAL A 131 -5.36 11.28 -5.37
CA VAL A 131 -4.77 12.53 -5.90
C VAL A 131 -5.35 12.90 -7.25
N SER A 132 -5.66 11.92 -8.10
CA SER A 132 -6.19 12.17 -9.44
C SER A 132 -7.71 12.29 -9.52
N SER A 133 -8.44 12.11 -8.42
CA SER A 133 -9.89 12.01 -8.43
C SER A 133 -10.54 12.67 -7.21
N ARG A 134 -11.15 13.83 -7.46
CA ARG A 134 -12.01 14.53 -6.50
C ARG A 134 -13.09 13.62 -5.91
N LYS A 135 -13.72 12.78 -6.75
CA LYS A 135 -14.74 11.82 -6.32
C LYS A 135 -14.19 10.84 -5.27
N ASN A 136 -12.95 10.37 -5.44
CA ASN A 136 -12.34 9.47 -4.47
C ASN A 136 -12.06 10.20 -3.16
N ILE A 137 -11.51 11.41 -3.20
CA ILE A 137 -11.29 12.23 -2.00
C ILE A 137 -12.59 12.40 -1.21
N GLU A 138 -13.68 12.80 -1.87
CA GLU A 138 -14.98 12.99 -1.22
C GLU A 138 -15.54 11.69 -0.63
N ASN A 139 -15.35 10.55 -1.30
CA ASN A 139 -15.78 9.26 -0.77
C ASN A 139 -14.99 8.86 0.49
N TYR A 140 -13.67 9.03 0.49
CA TYR A 140 -12.83 8.75 1.66
C TYR A 140 -13.07 9.75 2.79
N LYS A 141 -13.39 11.01 2.48
CA LYS A 141 -13.74 12.05 3.47
C LYS A 141 -14.98 11.67 4.28
N LYS A 142 -15.94 10.93 3.72
CA LYS A 142 -17.11 10.43 4.48
C LYS A 142 -16.73 9.46 5.61
N LYS A 143 -15.62 8.72 5.45
CA LYS A 143 -15.20 7.66 6.36
C LYS A 143 -14.02 8.05 7.25
N CYS A 144 -13.19 9.02 6.84
CA CYS A 144 -11.96 9.39 7.53
C CYS A 144 -12.05 10.71 8.31
N LYS A 145 -11.92 10.62 9.65
CA LYS A 145 -11.91 11.78 10.55
C LYS A 145 -10.82 12.81 10.20
N GLY A 146 -9.65 12.35 9.75
CA GLY A 146 -8.55 13.24 9.36
C GLY A 146 -8.87 14.11 8.15
N LEU A 147 -9.52 13.54 7.13
CA LEU A 147 -9.98 14.28 5.95
C LEU A 147 -11.19 15.19 6.23
N GLN A 148 -11.96 14.91 7.27
CA GLN A 148 -13.07 15.77 7.71
C GLN A 148 -12.54 17.00 8.45
N LEU A 149 -11.51 16.82 9.30
CA LEU A 149 -10.96 17.89 10.11
C LEU A 149 -9.97 18.78 9.35
N LEU A 150 -9.19 18.20 8.44
CA LEU A 150 -8.10 18.88 7.72
C LEU A 150 -7.22 19.70 8.67
N LYS A 151 -6.69 19.04 9.71
CA LYS A 151 -5.77 19.62 10.69
C LYS A 151 -4.48 18.82 10.75
N GLY A 152 -3.38 19.50 11.05
CA GLY A 152 -2.08 18.89 11.35
C GLY A 152 -0.99 19.37 10.41
N LYS A 153 -0.11 18.47 9.95
CA LYS A 153 0.94 18.84 9.00
C LYS A 153 0.30 19.36 7.70
N PHE A 154 0.77 20.53 7.24
CA PHE A 154 0.51 21.01 5.90
C PHE A 154 1.36 20.24 4.87
N TYR A 155 0.74 19.82 3.78
CA TYR A 155 1.39 19.19 2.63
C TYR A 155 1.18 20.06 1.40
N SER A 156 2.27 20.54 0.82
CA SER A 156 2.21 21.28 -0.44
C SER A 156 1.79 20.39 -1.61
N LYS A 157 1.33 21.00 -2.71
CA LYS A 157 1.07 20.28 -3.98
C LYS A 157 2.25 19.42 -4.41
N GLU A 158 3.48 19.90 -4.24
CA GLU A 158 4.68 19.15 -4.60
C GLU A 158 4.88 17.93 -3.70
N GLU A 159 4.73 18.07 -2.38
CA GLU A 159 4.81 16.95 -1.44
C GLU A 159 3.77 15.88 -1.73
N ILE A 160 2.53 16.29 -2.05
CA ILE A 160 1.44 15.39 -2.43
C ILE A 160 1.81 14.59 -3.69
N LEU A 161 2.29 15.28 -4.73
CA LEU A 161 2.73 14.63 -5.96
C LEU A 161 3.91 13.68 -5.72
N ASN A 162 4.81 14.02 -4.80
CA ASN A 162 5.95 13.17 -4.46
C ASN A 162 5.50 11.86 -3.77
N TRP A 163 4.50 11.90 -2.88
CA TRP A 163 3.90 10.69 -2.32
C TRP A 163 3.26 9.81 -3.41
N ALA A 164 2.48 10.41 -4.29
CA ALA A 164 1.80 9.69 -5.38
C ALA A 164 2.79 9.10 -6.40
N ARG A 165 3.90 9.79 -6.70
CA ARG A 165 4.98 9.25 -7.54
C ARG A 165 5.72 8.12 -6.84
N ALA A 166 6.00 8.26 -5.56
CA ALA A 166 6.68 7.22 -4.78
C ALA A 166 5.86 5.92 -4.72
N GLU A 167 4.53 6.01 -4.62
CA GLU A 167 3.63 4.84 -4.74
C GLU A 167 3.87 4.07 -6.05
N TYR A 168 3.77 4.76 -7.19
CA TYR A 168 3.96 4.13 -8.49
C TYR A 168 5.37 3.60 -8.70
N GLU A 169 6.40 4.30 -8.24
CA GLU A 169 7.77 3.79 -8.36
C GLU A 169 8.00 2.52 -7.52
N ILE A 170 7.35 2.40 -6.35
CA ILE A 170 7.38 1.16 -5.57
C ILE A 170 6.67 0.02 -6.31
N GLU A 171 5.46 0.27 -6.83
CA GLU A 171 4.68 -0.70 -7.62
C GLU A 171 5.45 -1.14 -8.87
N LYS A 172 6.01 -0.19 -9.62
CA LYS A 172 6.83 -0.43 -10.81
C LYS A 172 8.09 -1.22 -10.49
N LYS A 173 8.81 -0.85 -9.42
CA LYS A 173 10.01 -1.59 -8.96
C LYS A 173 9.66 -3.03 -8.61
N TYR A 174 8.52 -3.23 -7.93
CA TYR A 174 8.03 -4.57 -7.64
C TYR A 174 7.68 -5.34 -8.92
N PHE A 175 6.88 -4.74 -9.80
CA PHE A 175 6.47 -5.32 -11.08
C PHE A 175 7.68 -5.77 -11.93
N LEU A 176 8.68 -4.90 -12.10
CA LEU A 176 9.89 -5.24 -12.85
C LEU A 176 10.67 -6.38 -12.18
N LYS A 177 10.71 -6.42 -10.84
CA LYS A 177 11.37 -7.49 -10.08
C LYS A 177 10.65 -8.83 -10.24
N ILE A 178 9.31 -8.87 -10.12
CA ILE A 178 8.52 -10.11 -10.26
C ILE A 178 8.56 -10.62 -11.71
N LYS A 179 8.49 -9.71 -12.69
CA LYS A 179 8.63 -10.03 -14.12
C LYS A 179 10.00 -10.63 -14.44
N ARG A 180 11.11 -10.02 -13.97
CA ARG A 180 12.47 -10.58 -14.13
C ARG A 180 12.60 -11.99 -13.55
N ASN A 181 11.82 -12.28 -12.52
CA ASN A 181 11.74 -13.60 -11.89
C ASN A 181 10.65 -14.51 -12.49
N LYS A 182 10.20 -14.24 -13.73
CA LYS A 182 9.17 -15.01 -14.44
C LYS A 182 7.89 -15.19 -13.63
N PHE A 183 7.49 -14.13 -12.94
CA PHE A 183 6.31 -14.09 -12.07
C PHE A 183 6.31 -15.07 -10.89
N ASN A 184 7.47 -15.59 -10.51
CA ASN A 184 7.62 -16.47 -9.36
C ASN A 184 7.85 -15.66 -8.06
N ILE A 185 6.83 -15.58 -7.22
CA ILE A 185 6.87 -14.80 -5.96
C ILE A 185 7.87 -15.37 -4.94
N LEU A 186 8.10 -16.70 -4.93
CA LEU A 186 9.07 -17.34 -4.04
C LEU A 186 10.51 -16.90 -4.35
N LYS A 187 10.80 -16.54 -5.61
CA LYS A 187 12.11 -15.95 -5.99
C LYS A 187 12.24 -14.49 -5.56
N VAL A 188 11.12 -13.77 -5.43
CA VAL A 188 11.10 -12.36 -4.99
C VAL A 188 11.17 -12.25 -3.48
N TYR A 189 10.51 -13.17 -2.78
CA TYR A 189 10.41 -13.25 -1.32
C TYR A 189 10.82 -14.65 -0.83
N PRO A 190 12.13 -14.93 -0.69
CA PRO A 190 12.64 -16.27 -0.36
C PRO A 190 12.34 -16.74 1.08
N PHE A 191 11.73 -15.89 1.91
CA PHE A 191 11.22 -16.27 3.22
C PHE A 191 9.84 -16.93 3.17
N LEU A 192 9.11 -16.79 2.05
CA LEU A 192 7.86 -17.52 1.81
C LEU A 192 8.15 -19.00 1.58
N THR A 193 7.18 -19.84 1.90
CA THR A 193 7.19 -21.29 1.61
C THR A 193 6.09 -21.61 0.60
N SER A 194 6.20 -22.76 -0.06
CA SER A 194 5.25 -23.15 -1.12
C SER A 194 3.81 -23.24 -0.59
N ASP A 195 3.63 -23.78 0.62
CA ASP A 195 2.33 -23.87 1.30
C ASP A 195 1.67 -22.51 1.56
N MET A 196 2.45 -21.43 1.64
CA MET A 196 1.91 -20.08 1.81
C MET A 196 1.45 -19.44 0.50
N VAL A 197 1.89 -19.98 -0.65
CA VAL A 197 1.61 -19.43 -1.99
C VAL A 197 0.58 -20.25 -2.74
N SER A 198 0.51 -21.55 -2.44
CA SER A 198 -0.60 -22.41 -2.82
C SER A 198 -1.89 -21.83 -2.23
N GLU A 199 -2.85 -21.49 -3.09
CA GLU A 199 -4.22 -21.30 -2.63
C GLU A 199 -4.73 -22.66 -2.13
N PRO A 200 -5.49 -22.74 -1.02
CA PRO A 200 -6.37 -23.88 -0.80
C PRO A 200 -7.40 -24.00 -1.93
#